data_AF-A0A1B0GH76-F1
#
_entry.id   AF-A0A1B0GH76-F1
#
_cell.length_a   1.000
_cell.length_b   1.000
_cell.length_c   1.000
_cell.angle_alpha   90.00
_cell.angle_beta   90.00
_cell.angle_gamma   90.00
#
_symmetry.space_group_name_H-M   'P 1'
#
loop_
_entity.id
_entity.type
_entity.pdbx_description
1 polymer ?
#
loop_
_entity_poly.entity_id
_entity_poly.type
_entity_poly.pdbx_seq_one_letter_code
_entity_poly.pdbx_strand_id
1 'polypeptide(L)'
;MRVNEDLRNERRGAGINSEEFAVFWHGGSEELREKRWRENYFLCDGFEKKFSIPDSYLSHKELYERTVERMVHRYQKCRDLKASGRYGDR
;
A
#
# COMPACT_ATOMS: atom_id res chain seq x y z
N MET A 1 7.04 14.03 9.91
CA MET A 1 7.22 12.61 10.29
C MET A 1 8.58 12.45 10.95
N ARG A 2 8.65 11.93 12.17
CA ARG A 2 9.92 11.62 12.84
C ARG A 2 10.37 10.23 12.37
N VAL A 3 11.51 10.15 11.70
CA VAL A 3 12.13 8.87 11.31
C VAL A 3 13.02 8.40 12.45
N ASN A 4 12.99 7.10 12.76
CA ASN A 4 13.89 6.49 13.73
C ASN A 4 15.36 6.75 13.32
N GLU A 5 16.21 7.10 14.28
CA GLU A 5 17.58 7.52 14.00
C GLU A 5 18.48 6.39 13.50
N ASP A 6 18.25 5.17 13.96
CA ASP A 6 18.99 3.99 13.51
C ASP A 6 18.65 3.70 12.06
N LEU A 7 17.36 3.71 11.70
CA LEU A 7 16.92 3.58 10.30
C LEU A 7 17.49 4.68 9.41
N ARG A 8 17.63 5.89 9.94
CA ARG A 8 18.25 7.01 9.21
C ARG A 8 19.74 6.76 8.97
N ASN A 9 20.46 6.24 9.97
CA ASN A 9 21.88 5.92 9.87
C ASN A 9 22.11 4.76 8.90
N GLU A 10 21.30 3.70 8.98
CA GLU A 10 21.33 2.56 8.05
C GLU A 10 21.09 3.00 6.60
N ARG A 11 20.10 3.87 6.36
CA ARG A 11 19.84 4.42 5.01
C ARG A 11 20.99 5.25 4.48
N ARG A 12 21.71 5.99 5.34
CA ARG A 12 22.89 6.76 4.96
C ARG A 12 24.10 5.88 4.62
N GLY A 13 24.19 4.71 5.24
CA GLY A 13 25.22 3.72 4.93
C GLY A 13 25.01 2.98 3.61
N ALA A 14 23.86 3.15 2.95
CA ALA A 14 23.59 2.52 1.66
C ALA A 14 24.49 3.11 0.57
N GLY A 15 25.33 2.28 -0.05
CA GLY A 15 26.20 2.67 -1.17
C GLY A 15 25.50 2.74 -2.54
N ILE A 16 24.18 2.59 -2.59
CA ILE A 16 23.37 2.62 -3.81
C ILE A 16 22.25 3.63 -3.68
N ASN A 17 21.85 4.26 -4.80
CA ASN A 17 20.65 5.06 -4.85
C ASN A 17 19.42 4.16 -4.84
N SER A 18 18.65 4.18 -3.75
CA SER A 18 17.46 3.35 -3.60
C SER A 18 16.37 3.65 -4.65
N GLU A 19 16.30 4.87 -5.16
CA GLU A 19 15.31 5.24 -6.18
C GLU A 19 15.67 4.63 -7.54
N GLU A 20 16.95 4.72 -7.93
CA GLU A 20 17.43 4.11 -9.17
C GLU A 20 17.28 2.59 -9.13
N PHE A 21 17.60 1.98 -7.99
CA PHE A 21 17.38 0.56 -7.79
C PHE A 21 15.89 0.21 -7.88
N ALA A 22 14.98 1.02 -7.32
CA ALA A 22 13.55 0.78 -7.43
C ALA A 22 13.04 0.88 -8.88
N VAL A 23 13.52 1.87 -9.64
CA VAL A 23 13.19 2.01 -11.08
C VAL A 23 13.65 0.79 -11.86
N PHE A 24 14.90 0.34 -11.64
CA PHE A 24 15.43 -0.87 -12.25
C PHE A 24 14.61 -2.11 -11.87
N TRP A 25 14.35 -2.30 -10.57
CA TRP A 25 13.66 -3.46 -10.03
C TRP A 25 12.23 -3.62 -10.56
N HIS A 26 11.53 -2.51 -10.75
CA HIS A 26 10.15 -2.51 -11.22
C HIS A 26 10.03 -2.44 -12.75
N GLY A 27 11.13 -2.53 -13.49
CA GLY A 27 11.13 -2.57 -14.96
C GLY A 27 10.94 -1.21 -15.63
N GLY A 28 11.04 -0.10 -14.88
CA GLY A 28 10.95 1.25 -15.40
C GLY A 28 10.31 2.25 -14.45
N SER A 29 10.46 3.53 -14.78
CA SER A 29 9.90 4.64 -13.99
C SER A 29 8.38 4.69 -14.05
N GLU A 30 7.79 4.31 -15.18
CA GLU A 30 6.35 4.26 -15.36
C GLU A 30 5.68 3.17 -14.52
N GLU A 31 6.22 1.96 -14.55
CA GLU A 31 5.76 0.83 -13.74
C GLU A 31 5.86 1.12 -12.25
N LEU A 32 6.99 1.72 -11.81
CA LEU A 32 7.17 2.17 -10.44
C LEU A 32 6.14 3.24 -10.05
N ARG A 33 5.89 4.21 -10.93
CA ARG A 33 4.90 5.28 -10.71
C ARG A 33 3.49 4.69 -10.58
N GLU A 34 3.09 3.78 -11.44
CA GLU A 34 1.77 3.14 -11.36
C GLU A 34 1.64 2.29 -10.09
N LYS A 35 2.66 1.51 -9.73
CA LYS A 35 2.69 0.76 -8.46
C LYS A 35 2.47 1.69 -7.27
N ARG A 36 3.27 2.75 -7.15
CA ARG A 36 3.17 3.73 -6.05
C ARG A 36 1.81 4.41 -6.01
N TRP A 37 1.25 4.74 -7.16
CA TRP A 37 -0.09 5.32 -7.25
C TRP A 37 -1.16 4.34 -6.77
N ARG A 38 -1.12 3.07 -7.19
CA ARG A 38 -2.04 2.03 -6.71
C ARG A 38 -1.91 1.80 -5.21
N GLU A 39 -0.69 1.69 -4.69
CA GLU A 39 -0.42 1.55 -3.26
C GLU A 39 -1.01 2.72 -2.48
N ASN A 40 -0.78 3.95 -2.93
CA ASN A 40 -1.35 5.13 -2.29
C ASN A 40 -2.88 5.13 -2.36
N TYR A 41 -3.46 4.82 -3.53
CA TYR A 41 -4.90 4.74 -3.70
C TYR A 41 -5.50 3.74 -2.72
N PHE A 42 -5.04 2.49 -2.68
CA PHE A 42 -5.65 1.45 -1.83
C PHE A 42 -5.30 1.56 -0.34
N LEU A 43 -4.11 2.01 0.03
CA LEU A 43 -3.61 1.93 1.41
C LEU A 43 -3.67 3.24 2.19
N CYS A 44 -3.76 4.39 1.51
CA CYS A 44 -3.72 5.70 2.16
C CYS A 44 -5.09 6.40 2.28
N ASP A 45 -6.19 5.70 2.05
CA ASP A 45 -7.55 6.26 2.14
C ASP A 45 -8.09 6.40 3.58
N GLY A 46 -7.33 5.92 4.57
CA GLY A 46 -7.68 6.00 5.98
C GLY A 46 -8.65 4.92 6.46
N PHE A 47 -9.11 4.01 5.60
CA PHE A 47 -10.04 2.94 5.99
C PHE A 47 -9.49 2.06 7.10
N GLU A 48 -8.20 1.68 7.04
CA GLU A 48 -7.57 0.83 8.06
C GLU A 48 -7.48 1.51 9.44
N LYS A 49 -7.63 2.84 9.55
CA LYS A 49 -7.58 3.56 10.85
C LYS A 49 -8.72 3.16 11.78
N LYS A 50 -9.81 2.59 11.26
CA LYS A 50 -10.92 2.09 12.08
C LYS A 50 -10.57 0.83 12.87
N PHE A 51 -9.54 0.09 12.45
CA PHE A 51 -9.11 -1.14 13.11
C PHE A 51 -7.96 -0.81 14.07
N SER A 52 -8.33 -0.43 15.31
CA SER A 52 -7.35 -0.08 16.34
C SER A 52 -6.62 -1.29 16.94
N ILE A 53 -7.28 -2.46 16.95
CA ILE A 53 -6.73 -3.70 17.52
C ILE A 53 -5.97 -4.46 16.43
N PRO A 54 -4.71 -4.85 16.64
CA PRO A 54 -3.98 -5.67 15.65
C PRO A 54 -4.68 -7.01 15.42
N ASP A 55 -4.62 -7.51 14.18
CA ASP A 55 -5.32 -8.74 13.77
C ASP A 55 -4.90 -9.99 14.59
N SER A 56 -3.70 -9.99 15.17
CA SER A 56 -3.19 -11.08 16.02
C SER A 56 -3.93 -11.25 17.34
N TYR A 57 -4.69 -10.24 17.78
CA TYR A 57 -5.48 -10.29 19.02
C TYR A 57 -6.94 -10.70 18.79
N LEU A 58 -7.32 -10.96 17.54
CA LEU A 58 -8.69 -11.32 17.20
C LEU A 58 -8.92 -12.82 17.32
N SER A 59 -10.14 -13.19 17.72
CA SER A 59 -10.64 -14.53 17.48
C SER A 59 -10.77 -14.80 15.98
N HIS A 60 -10.86 -16.08 15.61
CA HIS A 60 -11.02 -16.48 14.21
C HIS A 60 -12.27 -15.87 13.57
N LYS A 61 -13.37 -15.76 14.34
CA LYS A 61 -14.62 -15.14 13.88
C LYS A 61 -14.45 -13.64 13.60
N GLU A 62 -13.83 -12.90 14.53
CA GLU A 62 -13.61 -11.46 14.36
C GLU A 62 -12.66 -11.18 13.19
N LEU A 63 -11.63 -12.00 13.01
CA LEU A 63 -10.73 -11.90 11.86
C LEU A 63 -11.48 -12.15 10.54
N TYR A 64 -12.38 -13.12 10.50
CA TYR A 64 -13.22 -13.39 9.34
C TYR A 64 -14.10 -12.18 9.01
N GLU A 65 -14.86 -11.66 9.99
CA GLU A 65 -15.76 -10.52 9.81
C GLU A 65 -14.99 -9.27 9.33
N ARG A 66 -13.84 -8.98 9.95
CA ARG A 66 -12.95 -7.89 9.54
C ARG A 66 -12.42 -8.06 8.12
N THR A 67 -12.05 -9.29 7.74
CA THR A 67 -11.56 -9.59 6.39
C THR A 67 -12.66 -9.35 5.36
N VAL A 68 -13.89 -9.79 5.63
CA VAL A 68 -15.04 -9.52 4.76
C VAL A 68 -15.25 -8.02 4.60
N GLU A 69 -15.21 -7.26 5.70
CA GLU A 69 -15.38 -5.80 5.68
C GLU A 69 -14.29 -5.10 4.84
N ARG A 70 -13.02 -5.50 4.98
CA ARG A 70 -11.90 -5.02 4.15
C ARG A 70 -12.12 -5.34 2.67
N MET A 71 -12.58 -6.54 2.34
CA MET A 71 -12.79 -6.95 0.95
C MET A 71 -13.92 -6.18 0.29
N VAL A 72 -15.03 -5.93 1.01
CA VAL A 72 -16.14 -5.11 0.49
C VAL A 72 -15.67 -3.70 0.16
N HIS A 73 -14.89 -3.07 1.05
CA HIS A 73 -14.31 -1.75 0.79
C HIS A 73 -13.37 -1.75 -0.41
N ARG A 74 -12.42 -2.70 -0.47
CA ARG A 74 -11.51 -2.82 -1.63
C ARG A 74 -12.26 -3.04 -2.93
N TYR A 75 -13.33 -3.84 -2.91
CA TYR A 75 -14.17 -4.08 -4.09
C TYR A 75 -14.87 -2.79 -4.56
N GLN A 76 -15.39 -1.96 -3.64
CA GLN A 76 -15.93 -0.64 -3.99
C GLN A 76 -14.88 0.22 -4.70
N LYS A 77 -13.66 0.27 -4.17
CA LYS A 77 -12.57 1.02 -4.81
C LYS A 77 -12.23 0.53 -6.21
N CYS A 78 -12.27 -0.78 -6.45
CA CYS A 78 -12.08 -1.35 -7.78
C CYS A 78 -13.20 -0.93 -8.74
N ARG A 79 -14.45 -0.85 -8.25
CA ARG A 79 -15.58 -0.35 -9.05
C ARG A 79 -15.39 1.13 -9.40
N ASP A 80 -14.98 1.94 -8.44
CA ASP A 80 -14.70 3.37 -8.67
C ASP A 80 -13.57 3.56 -9.67
N LEU A 81 -12.52 2.74 -9.57
CA LEU A 81 -11.39 2.73 -10.50
C LEU A 81 -11.86 2.41 -11.92
N LYS A 82 -12.74 1.41 -12.06
CA LYS A 82 -13.34 1.05 -13.34
C LYS A 82 -14.23 2.15 -13.92
N ALA A 83 -15.04 2.79 -13.08
CA ALA A 83 -15.88 3.91 -13.49
C ALA A 83 -15.04 5.14 -13.93
N SER A 84 -13.86 5.34 -13.32
CA SER A 84 -12.96 6.45 -13.66
C SER A 84 -12.19 6.27 -14.98
N GLY A 85 -12.32 5.12 -15.65
CA GLY A 85 -11.56 4.77 -16.85
C GLY A 85 -10.13 4.31 -16.60
N ARG A 86 -9.56 4.51 -15.41
CA ARG A 86 -8.17 4.13 -15.07
C ARG A 86 -7.95 2.62 -14.90
N TYR A 87 -8.99 1.79 -15.02
CA TYR A 87 -8.89 0.34 -14.93
C TYR A 87 -8.93 -0.27 -16.33
N GLY A 88 -7.78 -0.73 -16.83
CA GLY A 88 -7.66 -1.43 -18.11
C GLY A 88 -6.93 -0.68 -19.23
N ASP A 89 -6.29 0.46 -18.97
CA ASP A 89 -5.49 1.21 -19.97
C ASP A 89 -4.08 0.62 -20.21
N ARG A 90 -3.93 -0.71 -20.20
CA ARG A 90 -2.71 -1.40 -20.66
C ARG A 90 -3.05 -2.48 -21.67
#